data_AF-A0A956T5V0-F1
#
_entry.id   AF-A0A956T5V0-F1
#
_cell.length_a   1.000
_cell.length_b   1.000
_cell.length_c   1.000
_cell.angle_alpha   90.00
_cell.angle_beta   90.00
_cell.angle_gamma   90.00
#
_symmetry.space_group_name_H-M   'P 1'
#
loop_
_entity.id
_entity.type
_entity.pdbx_description
1 polymer ?
#
loop_
_entity_poly.entity_id
_entity_poly.type
_entity_poly.pdbx_seq_one_letter_code
_entity_poly.pdbx_strand_id
1 'polypeptide(L)'
;MHLKAQIRSLRRSLGRRPWVFARLAELEAMEGRSRQALRLLRQGIKRYPAYSSGHQVLGELLLSMGQVDDARRELLLASSCCVSGHASFELLVECMASASRDTVNGLLEEAWSRDRLNPRLRDRMRSAGLIHEPEFREILAPTEGERRARDEEIATLIRRLIDVHESPEAPQPAPGKALPGDTREPSPTRPPSPGKDPDPQDPRRTVDVEGGPVEDIDPPQAPPIPQPPAVPTAPDHGELFVTRTAQGTPQPIRSRALARVYEEQGYLELALGVVCDLLEPGNVEGDHESLVQWRQSLEARLAERNS
;
A
#
# COMPACT_ATOMS: atom_id res chain seq x y z
N MET A 1 22.81 -13.63 10.60
CA MET A 1 22.78 -14.23 9.24
C MET A 1 21.50 -13.92 8.44
N HIS A 2 20.39 -13.53 9.07
CA HIS A 2 19.10 -13.33 8.39
C HIS A 2 19.10 -12.20 7.34
N LEU A 3 19.76 -11.07 7.62
CA LEU A 3 19.80 -9.89 6.75
C LEU A 3 20.41 -10.17 5.35
N LYS A 4 21.56 -10.87 5.30
CA LYS A 4 22.21 -11.25 4.04
C LYS A 4 21.33 -12.16 3.17
N ALA A 5 20.55 -13.04 3.78
CA ALA A 5 19.63 -13.91 3.04
C ALA A 5 18.46 -13.11 2.45
N GLN A 6 17.90 -12.17 3.21
CA GLN A 6 16.86 -11.25 2.73
C GLN A 6 17.37 -10.39 1.56
N ILE A 7 18.56 -9.80 1.67
CA ILE A 7 19.20 -9.03 0.60
C ILE A 7 19.35 -9.88 -0.67
N ARG A 8 19.83 -11.13 -0.53
CA ARG A 8 19.96 -12.06 -1.67
C ARG A 8 18.61 -12.42 -2.29
N SER A 9 17.56 -12.56 -1.48
CA SER A 9 16.21 -12.81 -1.97
C SER A 9 15.67 -11.62 -2.77
N LEU A 10 15.75 -10.41 -2.21
CA LEU A 10 15.28 -9.17 -2.86
C LEU A 10 16.05 -8.83 -4.12
N ARG A 11 17.36 -9.11 -4.18
CA ARG A 11 18.14 -8.93 -5.42
C ARG A 11 17.63 -9.81 -6.57
N ARG A 12 17.06 -10.98 -6.29
CA ARG A 12 16.47 -11.85 -7.33
C ARG A 12 15.13 -11.31 -7.85
N SER A 13 14.43 -10.49 -7.08
CA SER A 13 13.17 -9.85 -7.48
C SER A 13 13.35 -8.41 -8.02
N LEU A 14 14.59 -7.91 -8.06
CA LEU A 14 14.90 -6.55 -8.49
C LEU A 14 14.40 -6.30 -9.92
N GLY A 15 13.68 -5.19 -10.12
CA GLY A 15 13.13 -4.81 -11.42
C GLY A 15 11.73 -5.35 -11.73
N ARG A 16 11.20 -6.32 -10.96
CA ARG A 16 9.81 -6.80 -11.13
C ARG A 16 8.80 -5.91 -10.42
N ARG A 17 9.16 -5.34 -9.26
CA ARG A 17 8.29 -4.48 -8.45
C ARG A 17 9.06 -3.24 -7.99
N PRO A 18 8.51 -2.02 -8.14
CA PRO A 18 9.20 -0.78 -7.74
C PRO A 18 9.61 -0.77 -6.26
N TRP A 19 8.75 -1.27 -5.37
CA TRP A 19 8.98 -1.25 -3.93
C TRP A 19 10.24 -2.00 -3.47
N VAL A 20 10.70 -2.96 -4.27
CA VAL A 20 11.91 -3.75 -3.98
C VAL A 20 13.16 -2.86 -3.96
N PHE A 21 13.19 -1.76 -4.72
CA PHE A 21 14.32 -0.85 -4.73
C PHE A 21 14.51 -0.16 -3.38
N ALA A 22 13.46 0.43 -2.80
CA ALA A 22 13.58 1.06 -1.49
C ALA A 22 13.87 0.05 -0.40
N ARG A 23 13.15 -1.08 -0.38
CA ARG A 23 13.37 -2.10 0.65
C ARG A 23 14.79 -2.67 0.61
N LEU A 24 15.32 -2.93 -0.58
CA LEU A 24 16.70 -3.39 -0.71
C LEU A 24 17.69 -2.29 -0.27
N ALA A 25 17.46 -1.04 -0.66
CA ALA A 25 18.32 0.07 -0.27
C ALA A 25 18.37 0.29 1.24
N GLU A 26 17.25 0.19 1.96
CA GLU A 26 17.20 0.23 3.43
C GLU A 26 18.11 -0.84 4.05
N LEU A 27 17.99 -2.09 3.60
CA LEU A 27 18.80 -3.19 4.14
C LEU A 27 20.29 -3.02 3.81
N GLU A 28 20.60 -2.48 2.63
CA GLU A 28 21.98 -2.16 2.24
C GLU A 28 22.56 -1.02 3.10
N ALA A 29 21.77 0.01 3.41
CA ALA A 29 22.16 1.10 4.30
C ALA A 29 22.37 0.59 5.74
N MET A 30 21.51 -0.29 6.24
CA MET A 30 21.66 -0.95 7.54
C MET A 30 22.95 -1.80 7.64
N GLU A 31 23.41 -2.39 6.53
CA GLU A 31 24.72 -3.07 6.47
C GLU A 31 25.91 -2.10 6.28
N GLY A 32 25.69 -0.78 6.40
CA GLY A 32 26.72 0.25 6.23
C GLY A 32 27.11 0.51 4.77
N ARG A 33 26.35 -0.01 3.80
CA ARG A 33 26.63 0.11 2.36
C ARG A 33 25.83 1.26 1.73
N SER A 34 25.85 2.43 2.34
CA SER A 34 25.05 3.62 1.92
C SER A 34 25.28 4.03 0.46
N ARG A 35 26.51 3.90 -0.06
CA ARG A 35 26.80 4.18 -1.49
C ARG A 35 26.08 3.22 -2.44
N GLN A 36 25.95 1.96 -2.06
CA GLN A 36 25.22 0.96 -2.86
C GLN A 36 23.71 1.21 -2.79
N ALA A 37 23.20 1.54 -1.61
CA ALA A 37 21.81 1.93 -1.41
C ALA A 37 21.42 3.13 -2.29
N LEU A 38 22.24 4.19 -2.31
CA LEU A 38 22.07 5.35 -3.20
C LEU A 38 21.96 4.96 -4.67
N ARG A 39 22.88 4.12 -5.17
CA ARG A 39 22.86 3.68 -6.57
C ARG A 39 21.59 2.91 -6.90
N LEU A 40 21.15 2.03 -5.99
CA LEU A 40 19.93 1.25 -6.16
C LEU A 40 18.69 2.15 -6.23
N LEU A 41 18.56 3.11 -5.30
CA LEU A 41 17.44 4.05 -5.29
C LEU A 41 17.39 4.89 -6.56
N ARG A 42 18.52 5.47 -6.99
CA ARG A 42 18.61 6.24 -8.23
C ARG A 42 18.24 5.41 -9.45
N GLN A 43 18.64 4.14 -9.50
CA GLN A 43 18.24 3.23 -10.57
C GLN A 43 16.72 2.95 -10.53
N GLY A 44 16.16 2.74 -9.35
CA GLY A 44 14.73 2.55 -9.14
C GLY A 44 13.91 3.74 -9.61
N ILE A 45 14.28 4.94 -9.16
CA ILE A 45 13.64 6.22 -9.52
C ILE A 45 13.79 6.52 -11.02
N LYS A 46 14.96 6.28 -11.61
CA LYS A 46 15.15 6.43 -13.06
C LYS A 46 14.19 5.56 -13.87
N ARG A 47 13.87 4.36 -13.37
CA ARG A 47 12.92 3.44 -14.00
C ARG A 47 11.47 3.76 -13.67
N TYR A 48 11.20 4.28 -12.47
CA TYR A 48 9.88 4.57 -11.95
C TYR A 48 9.85 5.98 -11.32
N PRO A 49 9.70 7.05 -12.14
CA PRO A 49 9.81 8.43 -11.64
C PRO A 49 8.71 8.85 -10.66
N ALA A 50 7.55 8.19 -10.67
CA ALA A 50 6.46 8.46 -9.73
C ALA A 50 6.53 7.61 -8.45
N TYR A 51 7.67 6.96 -8.19
CA TYR A 51 7.83 6.02 -7.09
C TYR A 51 8.11 6.76 -5.77
N SER A 52 7.03 7.19 -5.11
CA SER A 52 7.05 7.98 -3.87
C SER A 52 7.93 7.39 -2.77
N SER A 53 7.80 6.10 -2.45
CA SER A 53 8.62 5.48 -1.39
C SER A 53 10.10 5.44 -1.76
N GLY A 54 10.44 5.37 -3.05
CA GLY A 54 11.82 5.45 -3.52
C GLY A 54 12.41 6.84 -3.26
N HIS A 55 11.65 7.89 -3.59
CA HIS A 55 12.02 9.27 -3.29
C HIS A 55 12.14 9.52 -1.78
N GLN A 56 11.22 8.97 -0.97
CA GLN A 56 11.27 9.11 0.49
C GLN A 56 12.54 8.49 1.07
N VAL A 57 12.82 7.21 0.78
CA VAL A 57 13.99 6.50 1.31
C VAL A 57 15.29 7.11 0.78
N LEU A 58 15.30 7.64 -0.45
CA LEU A 58 16.43 8.42 -0.96
C LEU A 58 16.63 9.70 -0.14
N GLY A 59 15.58 10.43 0.15
CA GLY A 59 15.61 11.59 1.03
C GLY A 59 16.17 11.30 2.41
N GLU A 60 15.66 10.26 3.08
CA GLU A 60 16.15 9.80 4.39
C GLU A 60 17.65 9.47 4.35
N LEU A 61 18.08 8.71 3.34
CA LEU A 61 19.47 8.32 3.19
C LEU A 61 20.37 9.55 2.97
N LEU A 62 19.95 10.50 2.12
CA LEU A 62 20.65 11.76 1.87
C LEU A 62 20.78 12.61 3.14
N LEU A 63 19.73 12.68 3.98
CA LEU A 63 19.79 13.33 5.29
C LEU A 63 20.84 12.70 6.20
N SER A 64 20.87 11.36 6.27
CA SER A 64 21.85 10.64 7.09
C SER A 64 23.30 10.92 6.67
N MET A 65 23.51 11.33 5.42
CA MET A 65 24.82 11.69 4.87
C MET A 65 25.11 13.21 4.92
N GLY A 66 24.20 14.01 5.49
CA GLY A 66 24.32 15.47 5.55
C GLY A 66 24.04 16.20 4.24
N GLN A 67 23.49 15.52 3.22
CA GLN A 67 23.15 16.10 1.92
C GLN A 67 21.75 16.72 1.96
N VAL A 68 21.61 17.78 2.76
CA VAL A 68 20.31 18.39 3.12
C VAL A 68 19.53 18.90 1.91
N ASP A 69 20.17 19.62 0.99
CA ASP A 69 19.48 20.18 -0.19
C ASP A 69 18.97 19.10 -1.15
N ASP A 70 19.74 18.04 -1.35
CA ASP A 70 19.34 16.90 -2.18
C ASP A 70 18.19 16.15 -1.51
N ALA A 71 18.29 15.92 -0.20
CA ALA A 71 17.23 15.27 0.56
C ALA A 71 15.91 16.04 0.46
N ARG A 72 15.95 17.37 0.63
CA ARG A 72 14.78 18.24 0.49
C ARG A 72 14.09 18.04 -0.85
N ARG A 73 14.85 18.04 -1.96
CA ARG A 73 14.29 17.86 -3.30
C ARG A 73 13.58 16.51 -3.45
N GLU A 74 14.21 15.44 -2.99
CA GLU A 74 13.65 14.09 -3.09
C GLU A 74 12.40 13.93 -2.21
N LEU A 75 12.40 14.49 -1.00
CA LEU A 75 11.23 14.42 -0.12
C LEU A 75 10.04 15.25 -0.64
N LEU A 76 10.28 16.37 -1.32
CA LEU A 76 9.23 17.13 -2.02
C LEU A 76 8.65 16.33 -3.21
N LEU A 77 9.49 15.60 -3.95
CA LEU A 77 9.01 14.71 -5.00
C LEU A 77 8.17 13.57 -4.39
N ALA A 78 8.60 12.99 -3.27
CA ALA A 78 7.86 11.96 -2.56
C ALA A 78 6.46 12.44 -2.13
N SER A 79 6.36 13.66 -1.57
CA SER A 79 5.09 14.26 -1.14
C SER A 79 4.19 14.66 -2.31
N SER A 80 4.77 14.95 -3.49
CA SER A 80 3.99 15.20 -4.71
C SER A 80 3.41 13.92 -5.33
N CYS A 81 4.10 12.78 -5.18
CA CYS A 81 3.71 11.51 -5.78
C CYS A 81 2.68 10.72 -4.96
N CYS A 82 2.50 11.03 -3.67
CA CYS A 82 1.60 10.30 -2.77
C CYS A 82 0.53 11.22 -2.18
N VAL A 83 -0.74 10.86 -2.40
CA VAL A 83 -1.90 11.52 -1.77
C VAL A 83 -1.85 11.36 -0.24
N SER A 84 -1.30 10.24 0.26
CA SER A 84 -1.12 9.94 1.69
C SER A 84 0.27 10.28 2.25
N GLY A 85 0.96 11.29 1.68
CA GLY A 85 2.41 11.60 1.86
C GLY A 85 2.92 12.00 3.26
N HIS A 86 2.34 11.46 4.33
CA HIS A 86 2.54 11.88 5.72
C HIS A 86 3.99 11.72 6.20
N ALA A 87 4.63 10.59 5.88
CA ALA A 87 6.00 10.31 6.31
C ALA A 87 7.04 11.24 5.66
N SER A 88 6.80 11.67 4.41
CA SER A 88 7.70 12.57 3.70
C SER A 88 7.72 13.97 4.32
N PHE A 89 6.58 14.45 4.85
CA PHE A 89 6.50 15.76 5.50
C PHE A 89 7.26 15.81 6.83
N GLU A 90 7.21 14.76 7.65
CA GLU A 90 7.98 14.72 8.90
C GLU A 90 9.48 14.87 8.64
N LEU A 91 9.97 14.16 7.62
CA LEU A 91 11.36 14.23 7.19
C LEU A 91 11.73 15.56 6.56
N LEU A 92 10.80 16.21 5.84
CA LEU A 92 11.00 17.57 5.32
C LEU A 92 11.16 18.57 6.46
N VAL A 93 10.33 18.48 7.50
CA VAL A 93 10.43 19.36 8.67
C VAL A 93 11.74 19.13 9.41
N GLU A 94 12.19 17.87 9.53
CA GLU A 94 13.49 17.55 10.12
C GLU A 94 14.67 18.03 9.26
N CYS A 95 14.61 17.82 7.95
CA CYS A 95 15.56 18.35 6.96
C CYS A 95 15.73 19.87 7.11
N MET A 96 14.62 20.56 7.37
CA MET A 96 14.54 22.00 7.48
C MET A 96 14.74 22.52 8.91
N ALA A 97 15.14 21.69 9.88
CA ALA A 97 15.40 22.13 11.25
C ALA A 97 16.55 23.16 11.34
N SER A 98 17.42 23.23 10.32
CA SER A 98 18.47 24.25 10.16
C SER A 98 18.02 25.49 9.36
N ALA A 99 16.83 25.45 8.75
CA ALA A 99 16.27 26.54 7.98
C ALA A 99 15.59 27.59 8.88
N SER A 100 15.15 28.70 8.27
CA SER A 100 14.39 29.71 8.99
C SER A 100 13.08 29.14 9.53
N ARG A 101 12.67 29.60 10.72
CA ARG A 101 11.41 29.19 11.36
C ARG A 101 10.21 29.41 10.45
N ASP A 102 10.20 30.48 9.67
CA ASP A 102 9.12 30.81 8.73
C ASP A 102 9.00 29.76 7.62
N THR A 103 10.12 29.26 7.11
CA THR A 103 10.11 28.19 6.09
C THR A 103 9.56 26.89 6.67
N VAL A 104 9.96 26.55 7.90
CA VAL A 104 9.45 25.36 8.59
C VAL A 104 7.96 25.48 8.86
N ASN A 105 7.50 26.65 9.29
CA ASN A 105 6.09 26.92 9.56
C ASN A 105 5.25 26.82 8.28
N GLY A 106 5.69 27.43 7.17
CA GLY A 106 4.97 27.34 5.89
C GLY A 106 4.84 25.90 5.37
N LEU A 107 5.88 25.08 5.54
CA LEU A 107 5.82 23.65 5.19
C LEU A 107 4.88 22.86 6.12
N LEU A 108 4.87 23.17 7.42
CA LEU A 108 3.97 22.56 8.38
C LEU A 108 2.50 22.92 8.07
N GLU A 109 2.22 24.18 7.73
CA GLU A 109 0.89 24.63 7.30
C GLU A 109 0.44 23.95 6.00
N GLU A 110 1.34 23.84 5.01
CA GLU A 110 1.04 23.12 3.76
C GLU A 110 0.75 21.64 4.03
N ALA A 111 1.61 20.96 4.80
CA ALA A 111 1.41 19.58 5.20
C ALA A 111 0.07 19.41 5.93
N TRP A 112 -0.25 20.36 6.81
CA TRP A 112 -1.46 20.34 7.64
C TRP A 112 -2.72 20.52 6.80
N SER A 113 -2.65 21.36 5.75
CA SER A 113 -3.75 21.55 4.81
C SER A 113 -4.08 20.27 4.02
N ARG A 114 -3.07 19.44 3.76
CA ARG A 114 -3.21 18.18 3.03
C ARG A 114 -3.70 17.04 3.92
N ASP A 115 -3.30 17.02 5.19
CA ASP A 115 -3.67 15.97 6.13
C ASP A 115 -3.81 16.51 7.56
N ARG A 116 -5.06 16.80 7.93
CA ARG A 116 -5.43 17.29 9.26
C ARG A 116 -5.54 16.19 10.31
N LEU A 117 -5.55 14.92 9.90
CA LEU A 117 -5.80 13.81 10.81
C LEU A 117 -4.51 13.27 11.43
N ASN A 118 -3.36 13.51 10.82
CA ASN A 118 -2.09 13.03 11.35
C ASN A 118 -1.75 13.61 12.74
N PRO A 119 -1.66 12.75 13.79
CA PRO A 119 -1.39 13.19 15.15
C PRO A 119 0.03 13.73 15.35
N ARG A 120 1.03 13.24 14.61
CA ARG A 120 2.41 13.72 14.72
C ARG A 120 2.59 15.11 14.13
N LEU A 121 1.96 15.35 12.98
CA LEU A 121 1.95 16.68 12.36
C LEU A 121 1.25 17.69 13.26
N ARG A 122 0.15 17.26 13.90
CA ARG A 122 -0.57 18.06 14.90
C ARG A 122 0.31 18.42 16.09
N ASP A 123 1.04 17.45 16.64
CA ASP A 123 1.94 17.70 17.77
C ASP A 123 3.06 18.65 17.37
N ARG A 124 3.63 18.52 16.15
CA ARG A 124 4.60 19.45 15.58
C ARG A 124 4.03 20.86 15.42
N MET A 125 2.83 21.01 14.85
CA MET A 125 2.13 22.30 14.71
C MET A 125 1.90 22.97 16.07
N ARG A 126 1.50 22.18 17.09
CA ARG A 126 1.33 22.65 18.46
C ARG A 126 2.67 23.12 19.06
N SER A 127 3.74 22.32 18.91
CA SER A 127 5.07 22.69 19.39
C SER A 127 5.64 23.92 18.69
N ALA A 128 5.30 24.13 17.42
CA ALA A 128 5.69 25.33 16.66
C ALA A 128 4.93 26.59 17.09
N GLY A 129 3.80 26.44 17.80
CA GLY A 129 2.90 27.53 18.19
C GLY A 129 1.94 27.95 17.08
N LEU A 130 1.72 27.10 16.07
CA LEU A 130 0.88 27.39 14.90
C LEU A 130 -0.60 27.04 15.10
N ILE A 131 -0.92 26.21 16.09
CA ILE A 131 -2.29 25.83 16.42
C ILE A 131 -2.50 25.99 17.93
N HIS A 132 -3.54 26.73 18.30
CA HIS A 132 -4.02 26.80 19.67
C HIS A 132 -5.09 25.72 19.92
N GLU A 133 -4.96 24.99 21.03
CA GLU A 133 -5.84 23.87 21.40
C GLU A 133 -7.37 24.15 21.36
N PRO A 134 -7.89 25.35 21.73
CA PRO A 134 -9.33 25.60 21.70
C PRO A 134 -9.95 25.65 20.29
N GLU A 135 -9.25 26.20 19.29
CA GLU A 135 -9.73 26.28 17.90
C GLU A 135 -9.83 24.89 17.25
N PHE A 136 -9.02 23.96 17.74
CA PHE A 136 -8.95 22.60 17.23
C PHE A 136 -10.19 21.75 17.52
N ARG A 137 -10.78 21.93 18.71
CA ARG A 137 -12.04 21.25 19.07
C ARG A 137 -13.18 21.71 18.17
N GLU A 138 -13.13 22.95 17.70
CA GLU A 138 -14.15 23.53 16.83
C GLU A 138 -13.97 23.08 15.37
N ILE A 139 -12.73 22.99 14.88
CA ILE A 139 -12.41 22.55 13.50
C ILE A 139 -12.60 21.03 13.30
N LEU A 140 -12.36 20.21 14.32
CA LEU A 140 -12.58 18.75 14.26
C LEU A 140 -13.94 18.31 14.79
N ALA A 141 -14.76 19.23 15.32
CA ALA A 141 -16.15 18.90 15.57
C ALA A 141 -16.81 18.75 14.19
N PRO A 142 -17.35 17.57 13.84
CA PRO A 142 -18.09 17.42 12.59
C PRO A 142 -19.16 18.52 12.56
N THR A 143 -19.31 19.19 11.43
CA THR A 143 -20.34 20.24 11.29
C THR A 143 -21.70 19.65 11.62
N GLU A 144 -22.68 20.47 11.99
CA GLU A 144 -24.01 19.93 12.29
C GLU A 144 -24.63 19.19 11.10
N GLY A 145 -24.27 19.57 9.88
CA GLY A 145 -24.61 18.85 8.65
C GLY A 145 -23.93 17.48 8.55
N GLU A 146 -22.61 17.41 8.79
CA GLU A 146 -21.86 16.14 8.81
C GLU A 146 -22.35 15.19 9.93
N ARG A 147 -22.73 15.74 11.09
CA ARG A 147 -23.35 14.97 12.17
C ARG A 147 -24.67 14.36 11.73
N ARG A 148 -25.57 15.16 11.14
CA ARG A 148 -26.86 14.68 10.63
C ARG A 148 -26.71 13.65 9.52
N ALA A 149 -25.80 13.88 8.56
CA ALA A 149 -25.54 12.95 7.47
C ALA A 149 -25.04 11.60 8.01
N ARG A 150 -24.12 11.63 8.98
CA ARG A 150 -23.61 10.43 9.65
C ARG A 150 -24.69 9.72 10.46
N ASP A 151 -25.54 10.46 11.17
CA ASP A 151 -26.66 9.89 11.93
C ASP A 151 -27.68 9.22 10.99
N GLU A 152 -27.93 9.80 9.82
CA GLU A 152 -28.82 9.24 8.81
C GLU A 152 -28.23 8.01 8.11
N GLU A 153 -26.91 8.01 7.86
CA GLU A 153 -26.19 6.83 7.35
C GLU A 153 -26.24 5.68 8.37
N ILE A 154 -25.99 5.97 9.66
CA ILE A 154 -26.11 4.99 10.75
C ILE A 154 -27.55 4.48 10.85
N ALA A 155 -28.55 5.36 10.79
CA ALA A 155 -29.96 4.96 10.81
C ALA A 155 -30.30 4.05 9.61
N THR A 156 -29.75 4.34 8.43
CA THR A 156 -29.94 3.52 7.22
C THR A 156 -29.29 2.14 7.36
N LEU A 157 -28.08 2.07 7.93
CA LEU A 157 -27.40 0.82 8.23
C LEU A 157 -28.16 -0.02 9.25
N ILE A 158 -28.69 0.60 10.31
CA ILE A 158 -29.52 -0.08 11.32
C ILE A 158 -30.79 -0.65 10.69
N ARG A 159 -31.49 0.11 9.84
CA ARG A 159 -32.69 -0.38 9.13
C ARG A 159 -32.37 -1.59 8.25
N ARG A 160 -31.29 -1.53 7.47
CA ARG A 160 -30.84 -2.67 6.65
C ARG A 160 -30.53 -3.91 7.48
N LEU A 161 -29.91 -3.74 8.65
CA LEU A 161 -29.61 -4.84 9.57
C LEU A 161 -30.89 -5.49 10.13
N ILE A 162 -31.91 -4.70 10.44
CA ILE A 162 -33.22 -5.19 10.90
C ILE A 162 -33.93 -5.95 9.76
N ASP A 163 -33.98 -5.39 8.55
CA ASP A 163 -34.66 -6.02 7.40
C ASP A 163 -34.04 -7.38 7.02
N VAL A 164 -32.72 -7.54 7.19
CA VAL A 164 -32.03 -8.83 6.95
C VAL A 164 -32.42 -9.89 7.99
N HIS A 165 -32.80 -9.49 9.21
CA HIS A 165 -33.25 -10.40 10.26
C HIS A 165 -34.76 -10.71 10.20
N GLU A 166 -35.56 -9.84 9.59
CA GLU A 166 -36.99 -10.08 9.41
C GLU A 166 -37.34 -10.78 8.07
N SER A 167 -36.32 -11.19 7.30
CA SER A 167 -36.57 -11.99 6.10
C SER A 167 -37.31 -13.27 6.49
N PRO A 168 -38.55 -13.49 6.00
CA PRO A 168 -39.40 -14.58 6.45
C PRO A 168 -38.68 -15.89 6.20
N GLU A 169 -38.60 -16.70 7.27
CA GLU A 169 -38.02 -18.04 7.33
C GLU A 169 -38.31 -18.78 6.03
N ALA A 170 -37.27 -19.01 5.22
CA ALA A 170 -37.42 -19.68 3.94
C ALA A 170 -38.16 -21.01 4.19
N PRO A 171 -39.22 -21.32 3.42
CA PRO A 171 -40.05 -22.49 3.68
C PRO A 171 -39.15 -23.72 3.76
N GLN A 172 -39.18 -24.39 4.92
CA GLN A 172 -38.37 -25.56 5.18
C GLN A 172 -38.53 -26.55 4.01
N PRO A 173 -37.41 -27.03 3.41
CA PRO A 173 -37.50 -27.97 2.31
C PRO A 173 -38.23 -29.22 2.81
N ALA A 174 -39.34 -29.54 2.14
CA ALA A 174 -40.15 -30.70 2.47
C ALA A 174 -39.26 -31.96 2.55
N PRO A 175 -39.35 -32.76 3.63
CA PRO A 175 -38.53 -33.95 3.78
C PRO A 175 -38.96 -34.99 2.73
N GLY A 176 -38.05 -35.34 1.82
CA GLY A 176 -38.20 -36.57 1.02
C GLY A 176 -38.12 -36.45 -0.50
N LYS A 177 -37.05 -35.86 -1.05
CA LYS A 177 -36.60 -36.23 -2.40
C LYS A 177 -35.14 -36.67 -2.36
N ALA A 178 -34.97 -37.97 -2.50
CA ALA A 178 -33.68 -38.62 -2.69
C ALA A 178 -32.98 -38.03 -3.93
N LEU A 179 -31.73 -37.63 -3.75
CA LEU A 179 -30.81 -37.24 -4.82
C LEU A 179 -30.55 -38.46 -5.74
N PRO A 180 -30.82 -38.36 -7.05
CA PRO A 180 -30.40 -39.39 -7.99
C PRO A 180 -28.89 -39.29 -8.26
N GLY A 181 -28.20 -40.40 -8.00
CA GLY A 181 -27.18 -40.96 -8.90
C GLY A 181 -26.01 -40.06 -9.26
N ASP A 182 -24.98 -40.12 -8.42
CA ASP A 182 -23.58 -39.82 -8.70
C ASP A 182 -23.15 -40.47 -10.03
N THR A 183 -23.16 -39.69 -11.11
CA THR A 183 -22.67 -40.11 -12.43
C THR A 183 -21.24 -39.62 -12.55
N ARG A 184 -20.29 -40.52 -12.28
CA ARG A 184 -18.85 -40.30 -12.49
C ARG A 184 -18.58 -39.87 -13.93
N GLU A 185 -18.18 -38.61 -14.12
CA GLU A 185 -17.54 -38.17 -15.36
C GLU A 185 -16.12 -38.74 -15.46
N PRO A 186 -15.72 -39.28 -16.62
CA PRO A 186 -14.36 -39.75 -16.86
C PRO A 186 -13.39 -38.58 -17.08
N SER A 187 -12.20 -38.71 -16.48
CA SER A 187 -11.11 -37.73 -16.50
C SER A 187 -10.66 -37.34 -17.91
N PRO A 188 -10.38 -36.05 -18.18
CA PRO A 188 -9.84 -35.60 -19.46
C PRO A 188 -8.37 -36.02 -19.64
N THR A 189 -8.10 -36.47 -20.86
CA THR A 189 -6.85 -37.04 -21.35
C THR A 189 -5.73 -35.99 -21.42
N ARG A 190 -4.55 -36.38 -20.95
CA ARG A 190 -3.31 -35.59 -20.92
C ARG A 190 -2.81 -35.32 -22.37
N PRO A 191 -2.50 -34.06 -22.76
CA PRO A 191 -1.88 -33.79 -24.05
C PRO A 191 -0.38 -34.19 -24.08
N PRO A 192 0.16 -34.57 -25.25
CA PRO A 192 1.54 -35.03 -25.40
C PRO A 192 2.57 -33.89 -25.35
N SER A 193 3.73 -34.19 -24.76
CA SER A 193 4.90 -33.32 -24.65
C SER A 193 5.46 -32.92 -26.02
N PRO A 194 5.80 -31.63 -26.25
CA PRO A 194 6.54 -31.23 -27.43
C PRO A 194 8.05 -31.47 -27.27
N GLY A 195 8.58 -32.23 -28.22
CA GLY A 195 9.80 -31.98 -29.01
C GLY A 195 11.05 -31.42 -28.34
N LYS A 196 12.12 -32.22 -28.45
CA LYS A 196 13.53 -31.89 -28.24
C LYS A 196 13.95 -30.59 -28.93
N ASP A 197 14.60 -29.70 -28.18
CA ASP A 197 15.42 -28.61 -28.71
C ASP A 197 16.71 -29.15 -29.36
N PRO A 198 17.20 -28.54 -30.46
CA PRO A 198 18.52 -28.82 -31.01
C PRO A 198 19.63 -28.00 -30.32
N ASP A 199 20.80 -28.64 -30.35
CA ASP A 199 22.15 -28.23 -29.96
C ASP A 199 22.51 -26.74 -30.19
N PRO A 200 23.16 -26.04 -29.23
CA PRO A 200 23.66 -24.69 -29.44
C PRO A 200 25.00 -24.70 -30.19
N GLN A 201 25.00 -24.14 -31.41
CA GLN A 201 26.23 -23.78 -32.10
C GLN A 201 26.85 -22.51 -31.48
N ASP A 202 28.09 -22.67 -31.04
CA ASP A 202 29.10 -21.62 -30.81
C ASP A 202 29.37 -20.87 -32.13
N PRO A 203 29.43 -19.53 -32.10
CA PRO A 203 30.66 -18.94 -32.65
C PRO A 203 31.16 -17.71 -31.89
N ARG A 204 32.36 -17.87 -31.34
CA ARG A 204 33.37 -16.81 -31.23
C ARG A 204 33.51 -16.08 -32.56
N ARG A 205 32.95 -14.87 -32.66
CA ARG A 205 33.28 -13.89 -33.70
C ARG A 205 33.65 -12.58 -32.99
N THR A 206 34.96 -12.40 -32.80
CA THR A 206 35.56 -11.10 -32.54
C THR A 206 35.45 -10.27 -33.82
N VAL A 207 34.73 -9.16 -33.74
CA VAL A 207 34.70 -8.14 -34.79
C VAL A 207 35.35 -6.91 -34.19
N ASP A 208 36.55 -6.60 -34.67
CA ASP A 208 37.20 -5.32 -34.46
C ASP A 208 36.38 -4.24 -35.17
N VAL A 209 35.92 -3.24 -34.41
CA VAL A 209 35.22 -2.06 -34.95
C VAL A 209 36.19 -0.89 -34.83
N GLU A 210 36.78 -0.51 -35.97
CA GLU A 210 37.49 0.76 -36.14
C GLU A 210 36.49 1.92 -36.03
N GLY A 211 36.84 2.93 -35.24
CA GLY A 211 36.05 4.13 -35.02
C GLY A 211 36.12 5.09 -36.20
N GLY A 212 34.99 5.29 -36.88
CA GLY A 212 34.75 6.41 -37.77
C GLY A 212 34.04 7.57 -37.05
N PRO A 213 34.16 8.83 -37.54
CA PRO A 213 33.57 10.00 -36.92
C PRO A 213 32.04 10.00 -37.04
N VAL A 214 31.37 10.32 -35.94
CA VAL A 214 29.91 10.41 -35.82
C VAL A 214 29.43 11.69 -36.50
N GLU A 215 28.74 11.57 -37.63
CA GLU A 215 27.95 12.65 -38.22
C GLU A 215 26.62 12.81 -37.45
N ASP A 216 26.25 14.06 -37.16
CA ASP A 216 25.00 14.44 -36.51
C ASP A 216 23.81 14.08 -37.40
N ILE A 217 23.12 12.99 -37.05
CA ILE A 217 21.84 12.60 -37.63
C ILE A 217 20.74 12.96 -36.62
N ASP A 218 19.84 13.86 -37.02
CA ASP A 218 18.65 14.21 -36.26
C ASP A 218 17.81 12.95 -35.93
N PRO A 219 17.40 12.77 -34.66
CA PRO A 219 16.67 11.58 -34.26
C PRO A 219 15.29 11.52 -34.95
N PRO A 220 14.89 10.35 -35.48
CA PRO A 220 13.58 10.18 -36.09
C PRO A 220 12.48 10.41 -35.07
N GLN A 221 11.49 11.24 -35.43
CA GLN A 221 10.30 11.47 -34.62
C GLN A 221 9.60 10.14 -34.31
N ALA A 222 9.45 9.86 -33.01
CA ALA A 222 8.77 8.67 -32.54
C ALA A 222 7.28 8.71 -32.94
N PRO A 223 6.70 7.60 -33.43
CA PRO A 223 5.27 7.53 -33.69
C PRO A 223 4.47 7.71 -32.39
N PRO A 224 3.27 8.30 -32.45
CA PRO A 224 2.44 8.55 -31.28
C PRO A 224 2.09 7.24 -30.56
N ILE A 225 2.39 7.20 -29.26
CA ILE A 225 2.10 6.07 -28.38
C ILE A 225 0.57 5.95 -28.24
N PRO A 226 -0.04 4.79 -28.53
CA PRO A 226 -1.47 4.58 -28.31
C PRO A 226 -1.78 4.70 -26.82
N GLN A 227 -2.81 5.48 -26.50
CA GLN A 227 -3.26 5.67 -25.12
C GLN A 227 -3.71 4.33 -24.52
N PRO A 228 -3.24 3.96 -23.31
CA PRO A 228 -3.70 2.76 -22.65
C PRO A 228 -5.18 2.90 -22.26
N PRO A 229 -5.97 1.79 -22.29
CA PRO A 229 -7.35 1.81 -21.83
C PRO A 229 -7.42 2.21 -20.36
N ALA A 230 -8.47 2.96 -20.00
CA ALA A 230 -8.71 3.45 -18.65
C ALA A 230 -8.71 2.29 -17.64
N VAL A 231 -7.75 2.31 -16.71
CA VAL A 231 -7.72 1.42 -15.55
C VAL A 231 -8.77 1.93 -14.56
N PRO A 232 -9.67 1.09 -14.03
CA PRO A 232 -10.62 1.51 -13.00
C PRO A 232 -9.84 1.97 -11.76
N THR A 233 -10.05 3.22 -11.37
CA THR A 233 -9.47 3.83 -10.17
C THR A 233 -9.97 3.08 -8.94
N ALA A 234 -9.05 2.68 -8.06
CA ALA A 234 -9.42 2.14 -6.75
C ALA A 234 -10.24 3.20 -5.97
N PRO A 235 -11.28 2.79 -5.22
CA PRO A 235 -12.04 3.73 -4.41
C PRO A 235 -11.16 4.38 -3.35
N ASP A 236 -11.38 5.67 -3.17
CA ASP A 236 -10.75 6.50 -2.16
C ASP A 236 -11.27 6.08 -0.77
N HIS A 237 -10.47 5.34 0.00
CA HIS A 237 -10.82 4.86 1.35
C HIS A 237 -10.49 5.90 2.43
N GLY A 238 -10.46 7.20 2.08
CA GLY A 238 -10.07 8.30 2.96
C GLY A 238 -11.03 8.61 4.11
N GLU A 239 -12.21 8.02 4.11
CA GLU A 239 -13.11 8.07 5.25
C GLU A 239 -13.66 6.68 5.49
N LEU A 240 -13.88 6.38 6.77
CA LEU A 240 -14.76 5.36 7.31
C LEU A 240 -14.05 4.49 8.34
N PHE A 241 -14.74 4.41 9.49
CA PHE A 241 -14.67 3.35 10.48
C PHE A 241 -13.56 3.49 11.55
N VAL A 242 -13.72 4.52 12.38
CA VAL A 242 -13.16 4.60 13.73
C VAL A 242 -14.31 4.66 14.74
N THR A 243 -14.36 3.72 15.68
CA THR A 243 -15.15 3.85 16.92
C THR A 243 -14.26 4.42 18.03
N ARG A 244 -14.81 5.29 18.88
CA ARG A 244 -14.09 5.79 20.06
C ARG A 244 -14.45 4.93 21.26
N THR A 245 -13.44 4.55 22.04
CA THR A 245 -13.66 3.95 23.36
C THR A 245 -14.35 4.96 24.29
N ALA A 246 -14.84 4.51 25.46
CA ALA A 246 -15.31 5.41 26.52
C ALA A 246 -14.24 6.44 26.97
N GLN A 247 -12.96 6.21 26.64
CA GLN A 247 -11.82 7.08 26.93
C GLN A 247 -11.38 7.94 25.73
N GLY A 248 -12.14 7.93 24.63
CA GLY A 248 -11.90 8.81 23.47
C GLY A 248 -10.75 8.38 22.55
N THR A 249 -10.14 7.22 22.77
CA THR A 249 -9.08 6.69 21.90
C THR A 249 -9.70 6.16 20.61
N PRO A 250 -9.22 6.58 19.43
CA PRO A 250 -9.68 6.03 18.16
C PRO A 250 -9.21 4.57 18.04
N GLN A 251 -10.15 3.64 17.93
CA GLN A 251 -9.87 2.24 17.61
C GLN A 251 -10.29 1.98 16.16
N PRO A 252 -9.47 1.28 15.35
CA PRO A 252 -9.92 0.82 14.05
C PRO A 252 -11.16 -0.07 14.25
N ILE A 253 -12.16 0.03 13.37
CA ILE A 253 -13.30 -0.90 13.42
C ILE A 253 -12.79 -2.30 13.11
N ARG A 254 -12.62 -3.09 14.17
CA ARG A 254 -12.30 -4.50 14.12
C ARG A 254 -13.62 -5.24 14.07
N SER A 255 -14.22 -5.34 12.89
CA SER A 255 -15.47 -6.07 12.72
C SER A 255 -15.33 -7.17 11.69
N ARG A 256 -16.12 -8.23 11.88
CA ARG A 256 -16.26 -9.31 10.91
C ARG A 256 -16.70 -8.79 9.54
N ALA A 257 -17.51 -7.74 9.51
CA ALA A 257 -17.97 -7.12 8.28
C ALA A 257 -16.83 -6.48 7.48
N LEU A 258 -15.90 -5.79 8.15
CA LEU A 258 -14.75 -5.16 7.48
C LEU A 258 -13.82 -6.20 6.85
N ALA A 259 -13.52 -7.29 7.57
CA ALA A 259 -12.73 -8.39 7.02
C ALA A 259 -13.37 -9.01 5.77
N ARG A 260 -14.71 -9.13 5.74
CA ARG A 260 -15.44 -9.60 4.55
C ARG A 260 -15.34 -8.64 3.37
N VAL A 261 -15.49 -7.34 3.60
CA VAL A 261 -15.34 -6.34 2.53
C VAL A 261 -13.94 -6.42 1.90
N TYR A 262 -12.89 -6.54 2.72
CA TYR A 262 -11.54 -6.72 2.18
C TYR A 262 -11.37 -8.05 1.43
N GLU A 263 -11.98 -9.13 1.92
CA GLU A 263 -11.95 -10.42 1.23
C GLU A 263 -12.65 -10.38 -0.13
N GLU A 264 -13.86 -9.80 -0.19
CA GLU A 264 -14.67 -9.66 -1.40
C GLU A 264 -13.98 -8.78 -2.45
N GLN A 265 -13.23 -7.77 -2.02
CA GLN A 265 -12.43 -6.90 -2.89
C GLN A 265 -11.07 -7.49 -3.28
N GLY A 266 -10.72 -8.69 -2.79
CA GLY A 266 -9.46 -9.36 -3.10
C GLY A 266 -8.23 -8.84 -2.34
N TYR A 267 -8.44 -8.00 -1.32
CA TYR A 267 -7.40 -7.50 -0.40
C TYR A 267 -7.13 -8.51 0.72
N LEU A 268 -6.69 -9.72 0.36
CA LEU A 268 -6.54 -10.85 1.27
C LEU A 268 -5.61 -10.58 2.47
N GLU A 269 -4.54 -9.79 2.29
CA GLU A 269 -3.62 -9.43 3.39
C GLU A 269 -4.28 -8.53 4.44
N LEU A 270 -5.11 -7.58 4.02
CA LEU A 270 -5.85 -6.69 4.92
C LEU A 270 -6.98 -7.46 5.62
N ALA A 271 -7.71 -8.32 4.89
CA ALA A 271 -8.71 -9.20 5.48
C ALA A 271 -8.10 -10.09 6.58
N LEU A 272 -6.93 -10.69 6.30
CA LEU A 272 -6.22 -11.54 7.25
C LEU A 272 -5.79 -10.76 8.51
N GLY A 273 -5.30 -9.54 8.35
CA GLY A 273 -4.96 -8.67 9.48
C GLY A 273 -6.15 -8.43 10.42
N VAL A 274 -7.30 -8.06 9.86
CA VAL A 274 -8.52 -7.82 10.65
C VAL A 274 -8.99 -9.10 11.35
N VAL A 275 -8.92 -10.27 10.70
CA VAL A 275 -9.30 -11.55 11.33
C VAL A 275 -8.35 -11.94 12.46
N CYS A 276 -7.04 -11.68 12.33
CA CYS A 276 -6.08 -11.91 13.41
C CYS A 276 -6.36 -11.02 14.63
N ASP A 277 -6.69 -9.74 14.42
CA ASP A 277 -7.05 -8.81 15.50
C ASP A 277 -8.35 -9.22 16.21
N LEU A 278 -9.29 -9.84 15.49
CA LEU A 278 -10.52 -10.39 16.05
C LEU A 278 -10.28 -11.64 16.91
N LEU A 279 -9.19 -12.37 16.68
CA LEU A 279 -8.80 -13.54 17.47
C LEU A 279 -8.04 -13.19 18.76
N GLU A 280 -7.71 -11.92 19.00
CA GLU A 280 -7.04 -11.50 20.23
C GLU A 280 -7.95 -11.70 21.47
N PRO A 281 -7.43 -12.24 22.59
CA PRO A 281 -8.21 -12.46 23.78
C PRO A 281 -8.79 -11.15 24.32
N GLY A 282 -10.11 -11.13 24.52
CA GLY A 282 -10.87 -9.95 24.96
C GLY A 282 -11.66 -9.27 23.84
N ASN A 283 -11.47 -9.68 22.58
CA ASN A 283 -12.30 -9.24 21.46
C ASN A 283 -13.42 -10.27 21.26
N VAL A 284 -14.63 -9.96 21.75
CA VAL A 284 -15.72 -10.95 21.94
C VAL A 284 -16.65 -11.07 20.72
N GLU A 285 -16.23 -10.60 19.55
CA GLU A 285 -17.12 -10.53 18.39
C GLU A 285 -17.09 -11.84 17.57
N GLY A 286 -17.89 -12.81 18.01
CA GLY A 286 -18.24 -14.01 17.25
C GLY A 286 -17.66 -15.33 17.78
N ASP A 287 -17.97 -16.39 17.06
CA ASP A 287 -17.47 -17.73 17.34
C ASP A 287 -15.97 -17.83 16.98
N HIS A 288 -15.14 -18.09 18.00
CA HIS A 288 -13.68 -18.22 17.86
C HIS A 288 -13.30 -19.32 16.88
N GLU A 289 -14.04 -20.44 16.84
CA GLU A 289 -13.76 -21.54 15.92
C GLU A 289 -13.98 -21.09 14.46
N SER A 290 -15.09 -20.41 14.19
CA SER A 290 -15.36 -19.79 12.89
C SER A 290 -14.28 -18.79 12.44
N LEU A 291 -13.73 -17.99 13.35
CA LEU A 291 -12.66 -17.03 13.03
C LEU A 291 -11.33 -17.73 12.72
N VAL A 292 -11.00 -18.82 13.44
CA VAL A 292 -9.81 -19.64 13.15
C VAL A 292 -9.93 -20.30 11.78
N GLN A 293 -11.09 -20.87 11.45
CA GLN A 293 -11.33 -21.46 10.13
C GLN A 293 -11.24 -20.41 9.02
N TRP A 294 -11.78 -19.21 9.24
CA TRP A 294 -11.72 -18.13 8.26
C TRP A 294 -10.29 -17.66 8.02
N ARG A 295 -9.49 -17.51 9.08
CA ARG A 295 -8.06 -17.21 8.98
C ARG A 295 -7.32 -18.22 8.11
N GLN A 296 -7.53 -19.51 8.35
CA GLN A 296 -6.89 -20.59 7.58
C GLN A 296 -7.28 -20.54 6.09
N SER A 297 -8.54 -20.25 5.78
CA SER A 297 -9.02 -20.07 4.41
C SER A 297 -8.33 -18.89 3.71
N LEU A 298 -8.19 -17.75 4.39
CA LEU A 298 -7.49 -16.58 3.86
C LEU A 298 -5.99 -16.86 3.63
N GLU A 299 -5.33 -17.54 4.57
CA GLU A 299 -3.92 -17.96 4.42
C GLU A 299 -3.72 -18.89 3.22
N ALA A 300 -4.62 -19.87 3.01
CA ALA A 300 -4.57 -20.78 1.86
C ALA A 300 -4.71 -20.03 0.52
N ARG A 301 -5.72 -19.15 0.41
CA ARG A 301 -5.93 -18.34 -0.80
C ARG A 301 -4.76 -17.39 -1.09
N LEU A 302 -4.14 -16.84 -0.04
CA LEU A 302 -2.96 -15.99 -0.17
C LEU A 302 -1.73 -16.80 -0.63
N ALA A 303 -1.58 -18.05 -0.18
CA ALA A 303 -0.52 -18.95 -0.63
C ALA A 303 -0.70 -19.37 -2.10
N GLU A 304 -1.93 -19.69 -2.52
CA GLU A 304 -2.26 -19.99 -3.92
C GLU A 304 -1.96 -18.81 -4.85
N ARG A 305 -2.31 -17.59 -4.45
CA ARG A 305 -2.01 -16.37 -5.22
C ARG A 305 -0.51 -16.10 -5.40
N ASN A 306 0.30 -16.57 -4.46
CA ASN A 306 1.75 -16.34 -4.44
C ASN A 306 2.56 -17.50 -5.07
N SER A 307 1.91 -18.61 -5.41
CA SER A 307 2.52 -19.77 -6.08
C SER A 307 2.48 -19.61 -7.59
#